data_AF-A0A9P6CCJ1-F1
#
_entry.id   AF-A0A9P6CCJ1-F1
#
_cell.length_a   1.000
_cell.length_b   1.000
_cell.length_c   1.000
_cell.angle_alpha   90.00
_cell.angle_beta   90.00
_cell.angle_gamma   90.00
#
_symmetry.space_group_name_H-M   'P 1'
#
loop_
_entity.id
_entity.type
_entity.pdbx_description
1 polymer ?
#
loop_
_entity_poly.entity_id
_entity_poly.type
_entity_poly.pdbx_seq_one_letter_code
_entity_poly.pdbx_strand_id
1 'polypeptide(L)'
;MPRRHVVAHKKLSQEVYRLLWTSLILSCFIFGVSLKLWGAASLWLNPSGSFLTAFYSVFLIVRLRKQRALAANSPSHIPAIPPTCSQESILCALYLACYFAAGLLVILIMASKIAVHGRSTVPVMLLEGTLVAAEVAILATLALKCTHERKTVGIPGFTRLPGHPKNFATTCPYTSRQAEPDDEILCFDL
;
A
#
# COMPACT_ATOMS: atom_id res chain seq x y z
N MET A 1 15.11 10.18 -28.07
CA MET A 1 15.88 10.20 -26.80
C MET A 1 15.18 9.38 -25.70
N PRO A 2 15.29 8.03 -25.70
CA PRO A 2 14.56 7.17 -24.75
C PRO A 2 15.28 6.85 -23.42
N ARG A 3 16.59 7.14 -23.26
CA ARG A 3 17.36 6.72 -22.07
C ARG A 3 16.97 7.41 -20.75
N ARG A 4 16.44 8.63 -20.76
CA ARG A 4 16.11 9.35 -19.51
C ARG A 4 14.93 8.72 -18.75
N HIS A 5 13.95 8.17 -19.45
CA HIS A 5 12.77 7.56 -18.82
C HIS A 5 13.09 6.25 -18.09
N VAL A 6 14.04 5.45 -18.61
CA VAL A 6 14.43 4.16 -18.01
C VAL A 6 15.14 4.36 -16.66
N VAL A 7 15.97 5.40 -16.54
CA VAL A 7 16.71 5.69 -15.30
C VAL A 7 15.78 6.21 -14.19
N ALA A 8 14.76 7.00 -14.55
CA ALA A 8 13.78 7.50 -13.59
C ALA A 8 12.93 6.36 -12.99
N HIS A 9 12.46 5.43 -13.83
CA HIS A 9 11.69 4.26 -13.37
C HIS A 9 12.46 3.36 -12.39
N LYS A 10 13.76 3.14 -12.65
CA LYS A 10 14.57 2.29 -11.79
C LYS A 10 14.72 2.90 -10.38
N LYS A 11 14.98 4.21 -10.28
CA LYS A 11 15.09 4.93 -9.00
C LYS A 11 13.78 4.88 -8.21
N LEU A 12 12.65 5.12 -8.87
CA LEU A 12 11.35 5.09 -8.23
C LEU A 12 10.99 3.71 -7.67
N SER A 13 11.26 2.64 -8.43
CA SER A 13 11.02 1.27 -7.98
C SER A 13 11.81 0.89 -6.72
N GLN A 14 13.01 1.45 -6.58
CA GLN A 14 13.89 1.21 -5.45
C GLN A 14 13.44 2.01 -4.22
N GLU A 15 12.93 3.22 -4.44
CA GLU A 15 12.37 4.06 -3.38
C GLU A 15 11.06 3.47 -2.83
N VAL A 16 10.15 3.01 -3.71
CA VAL A 16 8.92 2.31 -3.31
C VAL A 16 9.24 1.05 -2.52
N TYR A 17 10.24 0.27 -2.95
CA TYR A 17 10.67 -0.92 -2.21
C TYR A 17 11.18 -0.58 -0.80
N ARG A 18 11.94 0.52 -0.67
CA ARG A 18 12.42 1.01 0.62
C ARG A 18 11.27 1.47 1.51
N LEU A 19 10.30 2.19 0.94
CA LEU A 19 9.08 2.65 1.63
C LEU A 19 8.23 1.48 2.17
N LEU A 20 8.07 0.42 1.38
CA LEU A 20 7.36 -0.79 1.82
C LEU A 20 8.07 -1.47 3.00
N TRP A 21 9.40 -1.59 2.94
CA TRP A 21 10.16 -2.16 4.05
C TRP A 21 10.07 -1.29 5.31
N THR A 22 10.12 0.03 5.17
CA THR A 22 9.94 0.93 6.32
C THR A 22 8.55 0.82 6.93
N SER A 23 7.50 0.75 6.10
CA SER A 23 6.11 0.54 6.55
C SER A 23 5.94 -0.81 7.25
N LEU A 24 6.56 -1.88 6.73
CA LEU A 24 6.52 -3.20 7.36
C LEU A 24 7.18 -3.19 8.75
N ILE A 25 8.39 -2.62 8.86
CA ILE A 25 9.12 -2.52 10.12
C ILE A 25 8.34 -1.64 11.12
N LEU A 26 7.83 -0.50 10.65
CA LEU A 26 7.07 0.42 11.49
C LEU A 26 5.76 -0.22 11.98
N SER A 27 5.05 -0.95 11.12
CA SER A 27 3.88 -1.75 11.49
C SER A 27 4.20 -2.80 12.55
N CYS A 28 5.36 -3.48 12.48
CA CYS A 28 5.80 -4.39 13.53
C CYS A 28 6.06 -3.68 14.87
N PHE A 29 6.64 -2.47 14.84
CA PHE A 29 6.82 -1.65 16.05
C PHE A 29 5.49 -1.20 16.65
N ILE A 30 4.56 -0.70 15.82
CA ILE A 30 3.21 -0.34 16.25
C ILE A 30 2.53 -1.55 16.90
N PHE A 31 2.57 -2.70 16.25
CA PHE A 31 2.01 -3.94 16.78
C PHE A 31 2.61 -4.30 18.15
N GLY A 32 3.94 -4.25 18.29
CA GLY A 32 4.63 -4.54 19.55
C GLY A 32 4.27 -3.56 20.68
N VAL A 33 4.13 -2.26 20.35
CA VAL A 33 3.69 -1.24 21.32
C VAL A 33 2.22 -1.46 21.68
N SER A 34 1.33 -1.66 20.71
CA SER A 34 -0.10 -1.90 20.96
C SER A 34 -0.34 -3.18 21.78
N LEU A 35 0.48 -4.22 21.61
CA LEU A 35 0.45 -5.43 22.46
C LEU A 35 0.81 -5.13 23.93
N LYS A 36 1.66 -4.15 24.20
CA LYS A 36 1.96 -3.70 25.57
C LYS A 36 0.82 -2.88 26.18
N LEU A 37 0.06 -2.14 25.37
CA LEU A 37 -1.13 -1.41 25.81
C LEU A 37 -2.42 -2.25 25.78
N TRP A 38 -2.29 -3.53 25.44
CA TRP A 38 -3.40 -4.48 25.35
C TRP A 38 -4.06 -4.60 26.73
N GLY A 39 -5.26 -4.02 26.86
CA GLY A 39 -6.05 -4.02 28.10
C GLY A 39 -6.36 -2.65 28.69
N ALA A 40 -5.65 -1.58 28.32
CA ALA A 40 -5.86 -0.25 28.95
C ALA A 40 -6.62 0.76 28.08
N ALA A 41 -6.36 0.80 26.77
CA ALA A 41 -6.94 1.85 25.91
C ALA A 41 -6.85 1.60 24.40
N SER A 42 -6.02 0.66 23.93
CA SER A 42 -5.90 0.39 22.51
C SER A 42 -7.09 -0.44 22.07
N LEU A 43 -8.09 0.22 21.47
CA LEU A 43 -9.08 -0.47 20.65
C LEU A 43 -8.33 -1.35 19.65
N TRP A 44 -8.87 -2.54 19.37
CA TRP A 44 -8.27 -3.54 18.48
C TRP A 44 -7.91 -3.03 17.08
N LEU A 45 -8.36 -1.82 16.73
CA LEU A 45 -8.03 -1.04 15.54
C LEU A 45 -6.53 -1.04 15.20
N ASN A 46 -5.65 -0.58 16.09
CA ASN A 46 -4.22 -0.45 15.77
C ASN A 46 -3.52 -1.78 15.47
N PRO A 47 -3.66 -2.84 16.29
CA PRO A 47 -3.03 -4.12 15.99
C PRO A 47 -3.64 -4.78 14.74
N SER A 48 -4.95 -4.68 14.50
CA SER A 48 -5.55 -5.21 13.27
C SER A 48 -5.10 -4.44 12.03
N GLY A 49 -4.99 -3.11 12.10
CA GLY A 49 -4.46 -2.27 11.03
C GLY A 49 -3.01 -2.60 10.71
N SER A 50 -2.18 -2.79 11.74
CA SER A 50 -0.78 -3.18 11.60
C SER A 50 -0.65 -4.54 10.93
N PHE A 51 -1.49 -5.50 11.29
CA PHE A 51 -1.51 -6.82 10.66
C PHE A 51 -1.92 -6.75 9.18
N LEU A 52 -3.00 -6.02 8.87
CA LEU A 52 -3.44 -5.80 7.49
C LEU A 52 -2.36 -5.10 6.64
N THR A 53 -1.64 -4.16 7.23
CA THR A 53 -0.58 -3.40 6.55
C THR A 53 0.66 -4.24 6.30
N ALA A 54 1.03 -5.08 7.27
CA ALA A 54 2.08 -6.06 7.09
C ALA A 54 1.71 -7.05 5.97
N PHE A 55 0.48 -7.58 5.98
CA PHE A 55 0.00 -8.50 4.94
C PHE A 55 0.00 -7.84 3.56
N TYR A 56 -0.54 -6.62 3.45
CA TYR A 56 -0.53 -5.82 2.22
C TYR A 56 0.89 -5.59 1.69
N SER A 57 1.82 -5.21 2.57
CA SER A 57 3.23 -4.96 2.21
C SER A 57 3.93 -6.23 1.73
N VAL A 58 3.74 -7.36 2.43
CA VAL A 58 4.30 -8.66 2.00
C VAL A 58 3.72 -9.07 0.65
N PHE A 59 2.40 -8.94 0.47
CA PHE A 59 1.74 -9.28 -0.78
C PHE A 59 2.27 -8.48 -1.97
N LEU A 60 2.46 -7.16 -1.79
CA LEU A 60 3.07 -6.32 -2.81
C LEU A 60 4.52 -6.70 -3.09
N ILE A 61 5.32 -7.02 -2.06
CA ILE A 61 6.72 -7.47 -2.24
C ILE A 61 6.76 -8.77 -3.03
N VAL A 62 5.88 -9.73 -2.73
CA VAL A 62 5.80 -11.01 -3.44
C VAL A 62 5.40 -10.78 -4.91
N ARG A 63 4.37 -9.96 -5.18
CA ARG A 63 3.98 -9.61 -6.55
C ARG A 63 5.09 -8.90 -7.31
N LEU A 64 5.80 -7.97 -6.67
CA LEU A 64 6.96 -7.28 -7.24
C LEU A 64 8.09 -8.25 -7.59
N ARG A 65 8.40 -9.22 -6.72
CA ARG A 65 9.44 -10.24 -6.95
C ARG A 65 9.06 -11.15 -8.12
N LYS A 66 7.82 -11.64 -8.17
CA LYS A 66 7.33 -12.51 -9.25
C LYS A 66 7.44 -11.82 -10.61
N GLN A 67 7.06 -10.54 -10.71
CA GLN A 67 7.17 -9.80 -11.95
C GLN A 67 8.62 -9.53 -12.38
N ARG A 68 9.53 -9.26 -11.43
CA ARG A 68 10.97 -9.10 -11.74
C ARG A 68 11.58 -10.40 -12.27
N ALA A 69 11.21 -11.54 -11.71
CA ALA A 69 11.67 -12.85 -12.18
C ALA A 69 11.18 -13.14 -13.61
N LEU A 70 9.91 -12.85 -13.90
CA LEU A 70 9.35 -12.98 -15.26
C LEU A 70 10.04 -12.06 -16.27
N ALA A 71 10.30 -10.80 -15.89
CA ALA A 71 11.01 -9.85 -16.75
C ALA A 71 12.48 -10.24 -17.01
N ALA A 72 13.14 -10.93 -16.07
CA ALA A 72 14.50 -11.43 -16.26
C ALA A 72 14.56 -12.62 -17.24
N ASN A 73 13.49 -13.42 -17.31
CA ASN A 73 13.41 -14.60 -18.16
C ASN A 73 12.89 -14.32 -19.58
N SER A 74 12.35 -13.12 -19.85
CA SER A 74 11.82 -12.77 -21.17
C SER A 74 12.27 -11.36 -21.61
N PRO A 75 13.37 -11.25 -22.37
CA PRO A 75 13.96 -9.95 -22.76
C PRO A 75 13.14 -9.16 -23.80
N SER A 76 12.07 -9.74 -24.35
CA SER A 76 11.21 -9.12 -25.36
C SER A 76 9.98 -8.40 -24.79
N HIS A 77 9.73 -8.47 -23.48
CA HIS A 77 8.54 -7.86 -22.88
C HIS A 77 8.76 -6.38 -22.56
N ILE A 78 7.95 -5.53 -23.21
CA ILE A 78 7.70 -4.11 -22.90
C ILE A 78 7.72 -3.87 -21.39
N PRO A 79 8.33 -2.77 -20.89
CA PRO A 79 8.47 -2.49 -19.46
C PRO A 79 7.11 -2.61 -18.76
N ALA A 80 6.90 -3.73 -18.07
CA ALA A 80 5.69 -3.99 -17.33
C ALA A 80 5.55 -2.92 -16.26
N ILE A 81 4.45 -2.18 -16.31
CA ILE A 81 4.11 -1.18 -15.30
C ILE A 81 4.20 -1.86 -13.93
N PRO A 82 4.95 -1.30 -12.96
CA PRO A 82 5.12 -1.94 -11.67
C PRO A 82 3.75 -2.18 -11.03
N PRO A 83 3.54 -3.34 -10.36
CA PRO A 83 2.25 -3.76 -9.84
C PRO A 83 1.76 -2.83 -8.72
N THR A 84 2.66 -2.00 -8.17
CA THR A 84 2.38 -0.92 -7.22
C THR A 84 1.63 0.27 -7.83
N CYS A 85 1.49 0.33 -9.15
CA CYS A 85 0.68 1.33 -9.85
C CYS A 85 -0.71 0.81 -10.24
N SER A 86 -1.11 -0.40 -9.82
CA SER A 86 -2.47 -0.87 -10.06
C SER A 86 -3.46 -0.01 -9.27
N GLN A 87 -4.61 0.28 -9.87
CA GLN A 87 -5.66 1.08 -9.23
C GLN A 87 -6.12 0.47 -7.90
N GLU A 88 -6.13 -0.86 -7.83
CA GLU A 88 -6.46 -1.63 -6.63
C GLU A 88 -5.46 -1.38 -5.50
N SER A 89 -4.16 -1.37 -5.82
CA SER A 89 -3.12 -1.13 -4.82
C SER A 89 -3.20 0.28 -4.24
N ILE A 90 -3.47 1.29 -5.08
CA ILE A 90 -3.64 2.68 -4.65
C ILE A 90 -4.88 2.82 -3.76
N LEU A 91 -6.01 2.20 -4.15
CA LEU A 91 -7.24 2.24 -3.36
C LEU A 91 -7.05 1.55 -2.01
N CYS A 92 -6.36 0.41 -1.99
CA CYS A 92 -6.05 -0.31 -0.75
C CYS A 92 -5.13 0.52 0.17
N ALA A 93 -4.07 1.14 -0.36
CA ALA A 93 -3.19 2.03 0.42
C ALA A 93 -3.96 3.23 1.01
N LEU A 94 -4.86 3.84 0.24
CA LEU A 94 -5.70 4.94 0.72
C LEU A 94 -6.66 4.48 1.81
N TYR A 95 -7.28 3.31 1.65
CA TYR A 95 -8.15 2.73 2.67
C TYR A 95 -7.40 2.46 3.98
N LEU A 96 -6.19 1.87 3.90
CA LEU A 96 -5.31 1.66 5.05
C LEU A 96 -4.91 3.00 5.70
N ALA A 97 -4.59 4.03 4.91
CA ALA A 97 -4.27 5.35 5.44
C ALA A 97 -5.44 5.97 6.21
N CYS A 98 -6.66 5.91 5.65
CA CYS A 98 -7.88 6.37 6.33
C CYS A 98 -8.14 5.58 7.62
N TYR A 99 -7.89 4.27 7.59
CA TYR A 99 -8.04 3.39 8.74
C TYR A 99 -7.10 3.78 9.88
N PHE A 100 -5.81 4.00 9.60
CA PHE A 100 -4.86 4.49 10.61
C PHE A 100 -5.15 5.92 11.05
N ALA A 101 -5.65 6.79 10.17
CA ALA A 101 -6.06 8.14 10.55
C ALA A 101 -7.24 8.11 11.56
N ALA A 102 -8.20 7.21 11.37
CA ALA A 102 -9.26 6.98 12.35
C ALA A 102 -8.70 6.42 13.68
N GLY A 103 -7.76 5.48 13.63
CA GLY A 103 -7.04 4.99 14.81
C GLY A 103 -6.31 6.11 15.55
N LEU A 104 -5.59 6.98 14.84
CA LEU A 104 -4.89 8.14 15.40
C LEU A 104 -5.86 9.11 16.08
N LEU A 105 -7.01 9.41 15.45
CA LEU A 105 -8.03 10.27 16.04
C LEU A 105 -8.54 9.71 17.37
N VAL A 106 -8.78 8.40 17.43
CA VAL A 106 -9.19 7.70 18.66
C VAL A 106 -8.11 7.80 19.74
N ILE A 107 -6.83 7.58 19.39
CA ILE A 107 -5.70 7.73 20.33
C ILE A 107 -5.67 9.14 20.89
N LEU A 108 -5.82 10.17 20.05
CA LEU A 108 -5.82 11.58 20.49
C LEU A 108 -6.99 11.88 21.43
N ILE A 109 -8.19 11.38 21.14
CA ILE A 109 -9.37 11.53 22.01
C ILE A 109 -9.09 10.87 23.38
N MET A 110 -8.61 9.62 23.39
CA MET A 110 -8.33 8.91 24.64
C MET A 110 -7.19 9.56 25.44
N ALA A 111 -6.13 9.98 24.76
CA ALA A 111 -5.01 10.69 25.37
C ALA A 111 -5.48 12.01 26.01
N SER A 112 -6.35 12.77 25.34
CA SER A 112 -6.92 14.01 25.90
C SER A 112 -7.72 13.76 27.18
N LYS A 113 -8.53 12.70 27.22
CA LYS A 113 -9.31 12.32 28.41
C LYS A 113 -8.42 11.89 29.57
N ILE A 114 -7.35 11.15 29.29
CA ILE A 114 -6.42 10.63 30.30
C ILE A 114 -5.51 11.73 30.85
N ALA A 115 -5.08 12.68 30.01
CA ALA A 115 -4.27 13.83 30.42
C ALA A 115 -4.99 14.67 31.48
N VAL A 116 -6.30 14.87 31.36
CA VAL A 116 -7.12 15.58 32.36
C VAL A 116 -7.13 14.87 33.71
N HIS A 117 -7.06 13.53 33.72
CA HIS A 117 -7.08 12.73 34.95
C HIS A 117 -5.69 12.47 35.55
N GLY A 118 -4.62 13.04 34.98
CA GLY A 118 -3.27 12.98 35.55
C GLY A 118 -2.63 11.59 35.57
N ARG A 119 -3.05 10.66 34.69
CA ARG A 119 -2.52 9.28 34.66
C ARG A 119 -1.14 9.20 34.01
N SER A 120 -0.25 8.37 34.56
CA SER A 120 1.13 8.17 34.08
C SER A 120 1.24 7.46 32.71
N THR A 121 0.14 7.10 32.04
CA THR A 121 0.16 6.37 30.76
C THR A 121 0.24 7.28 29.53
N VAL A 122 0.15 8.60 29.70
CA VAL A 122 0.25 9.60 28.62
C VAL A 122 1.49 9.46 27.72
N PRO A 123 2.73 9.30 28.23
CA PRO A 123 3.91 9.22 27.35
C PRO A 123 3.89 8.00 26.42
N VAL A 124 3.35 6.88 26.89
CA VAL A 124 3.24 5.65 26.09
C VAL A 124 2.21 5.83 24.96
N MET A 125 1.10 6.52 25.24
CA MET A 125 0.09 6.85 24.22
C MET A 125 0.60 7.85 23.18
N LEU A 126 1.39 8.83 23.61
CA LEU A 126 2.03 9.78 22.68
C LEU A 126 3.02 9.05 21.77
N LEU A 127 3.82 8.13 22.31
CA LEU A 127 4.72 7.30 21.51
C LEU A 127 3.93 6.49 20.47
N GLU A 128 2.89 5.77 20.87
CA GLU A 128 2.02 5.02 19.94
C GLU A 128 1.41 5.95 18.88
N GLY A 129 0.89 7.11 19.29
CA GLY A 129 0.33 8.11 18.38
C GLY A 129 1.35 8.63 17.36
N THR A 130 2.60 8.88 17.76
CA THR A 130 3.66 9.29 16.82
C THR A 130 4.02 8.21 15.81
N LEU A 131 4.05 6.94 16.22
CA LEU A 131 4.29 5.81 15.32
C LEU A 131 3.15 5.65 14.31
N VAL A 132 1.89 5.71 14.78
CA VAL A 132 0.71 5.66 13.90
C VAL A 132 0.67 6.85 12.94
N ALA A 133 1.00 8.05 13.39
CA ALA A 133 1.07 9.23 12.53
C ALA A 133 2.15 9.10 11.45
N ALA A 134 3.31 8.53 11.78
CA ALA A 134 4.35 8.23 10.81
C ALA A 134 3.89 7.19 9.77
N GLU A 135 3.15 6.15 10.17
CA GLU A 135 2.59 5.15 9.26
C GLU A 135 1.58 5.80 8.29
N VAL A 136 0.69 6.67 8.78
CA VAL A 136 -0.23 7.44 7.93
C VAL A 136 0.54 8.28 6.91
N ALA A 137 1.60 8.97 7.33
CA ALA A 137 2.43 9.78 6.43
C ALA A 137 3.13 8.92 5.35
N ILE A 138 3.64 7.75 5.71
CA ILE A 138 4.26 6.81 4.75
C ILE A 138 3.23 6.30 3.74
N LEU A 139 2.05 5.87 4.19
CA LEU A 139 0.99 5.39 3.30
C LEU A 139 0.44 6.50 2.39
N ALA A 140 0.28 7.71 2.92
CA ALA A 140 -0.14 8.87 2.13
C ALA A 140 0.90 9.26 1.08
N THR A 141 2.19 9.30 1.43
CA THR A 141 3.26 9.60 0.47
C THR A 141 3.38 8.52 -0.61
N LEU A 142 3.18 7.24 -0.25
CA LEU A 142 3.11 6.14 -1.21
C LEU A 142 1.95 6.34 -2.20
N ALA A 143 0.75 6.61 -1.70
CA ALA A 143 -0.44 6.82 -2.52
C ALA A 143 -0.29 8.04 -3.46
N LEU A 144 0.27 9.15 -2.97
CA LEU A 144 0.53 10.36 -3.76
C LEU A 144 1.55 10.09 -4.87
N LYS A 145 2.66 9.40 -4.56
CA LYS A 145 3.68 9.03 -5.56
C LYS A 145 3.10 8.10 -6.62
N CYS A 146 2.37 7.06 -6.24
CA CYS A 146 1.72 6.17 -7.19
C CYS A 146 0.70 6.89 -8.08
N THR A 147 -0.05 7.85 -7.52
CA THR A 147 -1.01 8.67 -8.28
C THR A 147 -0.31 9.60 -9.25
N HIS A 148 0.80 10.22 -8.83
CA HIS A 148 1.58 11.11 -9.68
C HIS A 148 2.15 10.37 -10.89
N GLU A 149 2.77 9.21 -10.67
CA GLU A 149 3.30 8.36 -11.75
C GLU A 149 2.21 7.94 -12.74
N ARG A 150 1.03 7.53 -12.25
CA ARG A 150 -0.09 7.15 -13.11
C ARG A 150 -0.56 8.30 -14.00
N LYS A 151 -0.55 9.54 -13.48
CA LYS A 151 -0.88 10.74 -14.25
C LYS A 151 0.18 11.04 -15.32
N THR A 152 1.45 10.86 -15.01
CA THR A 152 2.57 11.10 -15.95
C THR A 152 2.59 10.09 -17.10
N VAL A 153 2.25 8.82 -16.84
CA VAL A 153 2.17 7.76 -17.87
C VAL A 153 0.89 7.87 -18.72
N GLY A 154 -0.05 8.75 -18.35
CA GLY A 154 -1.23 9.04 -19.16
C GLY A 154 -2.20 7.88 -19.28
N ILE A 155 -2.26 6.96 -18.31
CA ILE A 155 -3.22 5.85 -18.29
C ILE A 155 -4.60 6.41 -17.92
N PRO A 156 -5.53 6.57 -18.87
CA PRO A 156 -6.82 7.21 -18.63
C PRO A 156 -7.75 6.17 -18.00
N GLY A 157 -7.78 6.10 -16.66
CA GLY A 157 -8.67 5.17 -15.94
C GLY A 157 -9.24 5.68 -14.63
N PHE A 158 -8.92 6.90 -14.20
CA PHE A 158 -9.35 7.43 -12.90
C PHE A 158 -10.49 8.46 -12.97
N THR A 159 -11.00 8.79 -14.16
CA THR A 159 -12.06 9.82 -14.33
C THR A 159 -13.49 9.28 -14.42
N ARG A 160 -13.78 8.01 -14.10
CA ARG A 160 -15.17 7.54 -13.95
C ARG A 160 -15.51 7.20 -12.50
N LEU A 161 -15.93 8.23 -11.78
CA LEU A 161 -16.82 8.10 -10.63
C LEU A 161 -18.26 7.73 -11.10
N PRO A 162 -19.10 7.19 -10.21
CA PRO A 162 -20.17 6.25 -10.54
C PRO A 162 -21.42 6.97 -11.04
N GLY A 163 -21.96 6.49 -12.15
CA GLY A 163 -23.20 7.02 -12.72
C GLY A 163 -23.45 6.59 -14.17
N HIS A 164 -22.45 6.05 -14.86
CA HIS A 164 -22.64 5.61 -16.24
C HIS A 164 -22.92 4.09 -16.32
N PRO A 165 -24.12 3.67 -16.79
CA PRO A 165 -24.43 2.26 -16.98
C PRO A 165 -23.51 1.64 -18.03
N LYS A 166 -22.93 0.50 -17.61
CA LYS A 166 -22.57 -0.71 -18.35
C LYS A 166 -22.60 -0.55 -19.87
N ASN A 167 -21.46 -0.20 -20.46
CA ASN A 167 -21.04 -0.55 -21.82
C ASN A 167 -19.63 0.01 -22.03
N PHE A 168 -18.68 -0.50 -21.26
CA PHE A 168 -17.28 -0.36 -21.61
C PHE A 168 -16.70 -1.76 -21.53
N ALA A 169 -16.72 -2.43 -22.68
CA ALA A 169 -15.75 -3.46 -22.97
C ALA A 169 -14.39 -2.87 -22.66
N THR A 170 -13.83 -3.25 -21.52
CA THR A 170 -12.45 -2.96 -21.13
C THR A 170 -11.58 -3.84 -22.01
N THR A 171 -11.51 -3.52 -23.29
CA THR A 171 -10.41 -3.93 -24.15
C THR A 171 -9.20 -3.17 -23.63
N CYS A 172 -8.47 -3.81 -22.71
CA CYS A 172 -7.05 -3.53 -22.57
C CYS A 172 -6.44 -3.60 -23.97
N PRO A 173 -5.75 -2.56 -24.47
CA PRO A 173 -5.00 -2.66 -25.73
C PRO A 173 -3.75 -3.55 -25.62
N TYR A 174 -3.70 -4.45 -24.63
CA TYR A 174 -2.56 -5.33 -24.34
C TYR A 174 -2.93 -6.80 -24.16
N THR A 175 -4.16 -7.19 -24.52
CA THR A 175 -4.62 -8.60 -24.45
C THR A 175 -5.09 -9.14 -25.80
N SER A 176 -4.47 -8.70 -26.90
CA SER A 176 -4.74 -9.21 -28.26
C SER A 176 -3.46 -9.62 -28.99
N ARG A 177 -2.54 -10.32 -28.31
CA ARG A 177 -1.51 -11.12 -28.97
C ARG A 177 -0.88 -12.14 -28.01
N GLN A 178 -1.65 -13.16 -27.66
CA GLN A 178 -1.19 -14.53 -27.44
C GLN A 178 -2.43 -15.38 -27.19
N ALA A 179 -3.19 -15.60 -28.26
CA ALA A 179 -3.93 -16.84 -28.41
C ALA A 179 -2.96 -17.78 -29.14
N GLU A 180 -2.18 -18.52 -28.37
CA GLU A 180 -1.69 -19.83 -28.79
C GLU A 180 -1.96 -20.77 -27.60
N PRO A 181 -2.61 -21.92 -27.84
CA PRO A 181 -3.20 -22.74 -26.79
C PRO A 181 -2.17 -23.66 -26.14
N ASP A 182 -2.60 -24.25 -25.02
CA ASP A 182 -2.02 -25.41 -24.35
C ASP A 182 -0.78 -25.14 -23.48
N ASP A 183 -1.05 -24.86 -22.20
CA ASP A 183 -0.68 -25.81 -21.15
C ASP A 183 -1.41 -25.46 -19.84
N GLU A 184 -2.19 -26.43 -19.36
CA GLU A 184 -2.66 -26.52 -17.98
C GLU A 184 -1.48 -26.27 -17.02
N ILE A 185 -1.69 -25.54 -15.92
CA ILE A 185 -1.09 -25.85 -14.60
C ILE A 185 -1.65 -24.92 -13.52
N LEU A 186 -2.41 -25.58 -12.63
CA LEU A 186 -2.70 -25.33 -11.22
C LEU A 186 -3.29 -23.98 -10.77
N CYS A 187 -4.60 -24.04 -10.55
CA CYS A 187 -5.27 -23.37 -9.44
C CYS A 187 -4.54 -23.67 -8.12
N PHE A 188 -4.19 -22.63 -7.37
CA PHE A 188 -4.00 -22.73 -5.93
C PHE A 188 -5.22 -22.09 -5.28
N ASP A 189 -6.11 -22.93 -4.75
CA ASP A 189 -7.09 -22.55 -3.76
C ASP A 189 -6.36 -22.18 -2.46
N LEU A 190 -6.67 -20.98 -1.95
CA LEU A 190 -6.55 -20.65 -0.53
C LEU A 190 -7.71 -19.74 -0.13
#